data_AF-A0A0L0F4D3-F1
#
_entry.id   AF-A0A0L0F4D3-F1
#
_cell.length_a   1.000
_cell.length_b   1.000
_cell.length_c   1.000
_cell.angle_alpha   90.00
_cell.angle_beta   90.00
_cell.angle_gamma   90.00
#
_symmetry.space_group_name_H-M   'P 1'
#
loop_
_entity.id
_entity.type
_entity.pdbx_description
1 polymer ?
#
loop_
_entity_poly.entity_id
_entity_poly.type
_entity_poly.pdbx_seq_one_letter_code
_entity_poly.pdbx_strand_id
1 'polypeptide(L)'
;DNMEKWREIMRRKAQEFVNEALDSRNQIAALGAPFIRNGATILTHGLSRVVLRLLQKAAEEKQFKVIVTLTDDASVGYVMR
;
A
#
# COMPACT_ATOMS: atom_id res chain seq x y z
N ASP A 1 -19.74 -30.98 19.70
CA ASP A 1 -18.38 -31.49 19.48
C ASP A 1 -17.40 -30.33 19.50
N ASN A 2 -16.36 -30.37 20.33
CA ASN A 2 -15.48 -29.21 20.58
C ASN A 2 -14.62 -28.85 19.35
N MET A 3 -14.34 -29.85 18.50
CA MET A 3 -13.55 -29.68 17.27
C MET A 3 -14.25 -28.80 16.23
N GLU A 4 -15.57 -28.93 16.11
CA GLU A 4 -16.34 -28.15 15.13
C GLU A 4 -16.38 -26.67 15.50
N LYS A 5 -16.54 -26.36 16.79
CA LYS A 5 -16.46 -25.01 17.34
C LYS A 5 -15.09 -24.36 17.06
N TRP A 6 -13.99 -25.08 17.27
CA TRP A 6 -12.65 -24.55 16.98
C TRP A 6 -12.42 -24.32 15.49
N ARG A 7 -12.94 -25.20 14.63
CA ARG A 7 -12.86 -25.05 13.17
C ARG A 7 -13.56 -23.77 12.71
N GLU A 8 -14.74 -23.48 13.26
CA GLU A 8 -15.50 -22.27 12.95
C GLU A 8 -14.76 -21.00 13.39
N ILE A 9 -14.23 -20.99 14.63
CA ILE A 9 -13.45 -19.87 15.16
C ILE A 9 -12.22 -19.59 14.28
N MET A 10 -11.48 -20.64 13.88
CA MET A 10 -10.29 -20.48 13.05
C MET A 10 -10.62 -19.96 11.66
N ARG A 11 -11.71 -20.43 11.03
CA ARG A 11 -12.17 -19.89 9.75
C ARG A 11 -12.51 -18.41 9.85
N ARG A 12 -13.26 -18.02 10.88
CA ARG A 12 -13.62 -16.61 11.11
C ARG A 12 -12.37 -15.74 11.28
N LYS A 13 -11.45 -16.15 12.16
CA LYS A 13 -10.20 -15.41 12.41
C LYS A 13 -9.30 -15.32 11.18
N ALA A 14 -9.24 -16.38 10.37
CA ALA A 14 -8.48 -16.36 9.12
C ALA A 14 -9.05 -15.32 8.14
N GLN A 15 -10.38 -15.22 8.04
CA GLN A 15 -11.03 -14.23 7.18
C GLN A 15 -10.79 -12.80 7.69
N GLU A 16 -10.91 -12.58 9.01
CA GLU A 16 -10.61 -11.29 9.64
C GLU A 16 -9.16 -10.87 9.37
N PHE A 17 -8.21 -11.79 9.55
CA PHE A 17 -6.80 -11.55 9.30
C PHE A 17 -6.51 -11.18 7.84
N VAL A 18 -7.09 -11.91 6.89
CA VAL A 18 -6.90 -11.60 5.46
C VAL A 18 -7.45 -10.22 5.13
N ASN A 19 -8.62 -9.86 5.67
CA ASN A 19 -9.23 -8.55 5.45
C ASN A 19 -8.33 -7.44 6.02
N GLU A 20 -7.83 -7.60 7.24
CA GLU A 20 -6.96 -6.63 7.89
C GLU A 20 -5.60 -6.49 7.18
N ALA A 21 -5.01 -7.61 6.76
CA ALA A 21 -3.76 -7.62 6.00
C ALA A 21 -3.90 -6.91 4.63
N LEU A 22 -5.06 -7.06 3.98
CA LEU A 22 -5.36 -6.36 2.74
C LEU A 22 -5.58 -4.86 2.96
N ASP A 23 -6.26 -4.48 4.05
CA ASP A 23 -6.57 -3.07 4.35
C ASP A 23 -5.39 -2.29 4.92
N SER A 24 -4.40 -2.97 5.50
CA SER A 24 -3.19 -2.37 6.08
C SER A 24 -2.50 -1.38 5.12
N ARG A 25 -2.52 -1.65 3.81
CA ARG A 25 -1.93 -0.74 2.80
C ARG A 25 -2.69 0.59 2.68
N ASN A 26 -4.02 0.56 2.80
CA ASN A 26 -4.85 1.76 2.78
C ASN A 26 -4.62 2.60 4.03
N GLN A 27 -4.48 1.95 5.20
CA GLN A 27 -4.17 2.62 6.45
C GLN A 27 -2.81 3.35 6.39
N ILE A 28 -1.77 2.67 5.89
CA ILE A 28 -0.45 3.29 5.68
C ILE A 28 -0.55 4.48 4.72
N ALA A 29 -1.30 4.35 3.63
CA ALA A 29 -1.50 5.43 2.67
C ALA A 29 -2.22 6.65 3.30
N ALA A 30 -3.26 6.41 4.10
CA ALA A 30 -4.00 7.45 4.80
C ALA A 30 -3.14 8.20 5.83
N LEU A 31 -2.31 7.47 6.58
CA LEU A 31 -1.37 8.06 7.54
C LEU A 31 -0.20 8.78 6.86
N GLY A 32 0.24 8.30 5.70
CA GLY A 32 1.40 8.83 4.97
C GLY A 32 1.09 10.05 4.10
N ALA A 33 -0.09 10.10 3.48
CA ALA A 33 -0.46 11.17 2.53
C ALA A 33 -0.40 12.61 3.08
N PRO A 34 -0.66 12.89 4.38
CA PRO A 34 -0.47 14.21 4.97
C PRO A 34 0.98 14.70 4.98
N PHE A 35 1.98 13.80 4.97
CA PHE A 35 3.39 14.20 4.98
C PHE A 35 3.89 14.69 3.62
N ILE A 36 3.17 14.39 2.54
CA ILE A 36 3.47 14.92 1.21
C ILE A 36 3.01 16.37 1.16
N ARG A 37 3.92 17.29 0.80
CA ARG A 37 3.62 18.70 0.63
C ARG A 37 3.23 19.00 -0.82
N ASN A 38 2.33 19.97 -1.00
CA ASN A 38 2.04 20.48 -2.34
C ASN A 38 3.31 21.10 -2.96
N GLY A 39 3.55 20.82 -4.25
CA GLY A 39 4.73 21.24 -4.99
C GLY A 39 6.01 20.43 -4.69
N ALA A 40 5.95 19.40 -3.85
CA ALA A 40 7.12 18.59 -3.52
C ALA A 40 7.65 17.80 -4.72
N THR A 41 8.93 17.41 -4.66
CA THR A 41 9.50 16.36 -5.52
C THR A 41 9.92 15.20 -4.65
N ILE A 42 9.34 14.03 -4.89
CA ILE A 42 9.52 12.82 -4.10
C ILE A 42 10.41 11.85 -4.88
N LEU A 43 11.39 11.25 -4.21
CA LEU A 43 12.21 10.17 -4.76
C LEU A 43 11.72 8.83 -4.20
N THR A 44 11.57 7.83 -5.07
CA THR A 44 11.31 6.45 -4.66
C THR A 44 12.20 5.47 -5.43
N HIS A 45 12.36 4.26 -4.88
CA HIS A 45 13.19 3.21 -5.44
C HIS A 45 12.37 1.98 -5.79
N GLY A 46 12.48 1.55 -7.04
CA GLY A 46 11.73 0.44 -7.58
C GLY A 46 10.22 0.63 -7.48
N LEU A 47 9.49 -0.47 -7.62
CA LEU A 47 8.03 -0.51 -7.48
C LEU A 47 7.64 -1.02 -6.09
N SER A 48 7.10 -0.13 -5.25
CA SER A 48 6.46 -0.52 -3.99
C SER A 48 4.96 -0.29 -4.06
N ARG A 49 4.18 -1.37 -3.89
CA ARG A 49 2.70 -1.33 -3.87
C ARG A 49 2.16 -0.40 -2.78
N VAL A 50 2.85 -0.31 -1.64
CA VAL A 50 2.45 0.56 -0.53
C VAL A 50 2.76 2.02 -0.85
N VAL A 51 3.95 2.29 -1.41
CA VAL A 51 4.32 3.66 -1.82
C VAL A 51 3.40 4.15 -2.94
N LEU A 52 3.09 3.31 -3.94
CA LEU A 52 2.14 3.65 -4.99
C LEU A 52 0.78 4.05 -4.41
N ARG A 53 0.23 3.25 -3.50
CA ARG A 53 -1.06 3.55 -2.87
C ARG A 53 -1.04 4.86 -2.07
N LEU A 54 0.07 5.14 -1.37
CA LEU A 54 0.28 6.38 -0.64
C LEU A 54 0.35 7.59 -1.59
N LEU A 55 1.12 7.50 -2.68
CA LEU A 55 1.25 8.57 -3.67
C LEU A 55 -0.09 8.84 -4.36
N GLN A 56 -0.83 7.80 -4.75
CA GLN A 56 -2.19 7.93 -5.28
C GLN A 56 -3.12 8.65 -4.30
N LYS A 57 -3.08 8.27 -3.02
CA LYS A 57 -3.90 8.92 -1.99
C LYS A 57 -3.54 10.39 -1.81
N ALA A 58 -2.26 10.75 -1.83
CA ALA A 58 -1.82 12.14 -1.72
C ALA A 58 -2.17 12.97 -2.96
N ALA A 59 -2.16 12.35 -4.14
CA ALA A 59 -2.48 12.99 -5.41
C ALA A 59 -3.97 13.39 -5.54
N GLU A 60 -4.85 12.86 -4.69
CA GLU A 60 -6.25 13.30 -4.61
C GLU A 60 -6.39 14.79 -4.28
N GLU A 61 -5.44 15.36 -3.51
CA GLU A 61 -5.50 16.74 -3.00
C GLU A 61 -4.26 17.58 -3.34
N LYS A 62 -3.14 16.96 -3.75
CA LYS A 62 -1.84 17.62 -3.85
C LYS A 62 -1.19 17.38 -5.21
N GLN A 63 -0.57 18.41 -5.75
CA GLN A 63 0.25 18.32 -6.95
C GLN A 63 1.73 18.19 -6.57
N PHE A 64 2.41 17.15 -7.03
CA PHE A 64 3.82 16.89 -6.76
C PHE A 64 4.46 16.10 -7.89
N LYS A 65 5.78 16.06 -7.92
CA LYS A 65 6.57 15.26 -8.87
C LYS A 65 7.11 14.01 -8.18
N VAL A 66 7.24 12.93 -8.93
CA VAL A 66 7.83 11.68 -8.44
C VAL A 66 8.98 11.29 -9.36
N ILE A 67 10.15 11.07 -8.78
CA ILE A 67 11.33 10.49 -9.43
C ILE A 67 11.42 9.04 -8.95
N VAL A 68 11.50 8.11 -9.90
CA VAL A 68 11.62 6.67 -9.61
C VAL A 68 13.00 6.23 -10.07
N THR A 69 13.77 5.62 -9.17
CA THR A 69 14.99 4.91 -9.57
C THR A 69 14.64 3.50 -10.01
N LEU A 70 15.18 3.10 -11.15
CA LEU A 70 14.98 1.77 -11.72
C LEU A 70 15.86 0.76 -11.00
N THR A 71 15.35 -0.46 -10.87
CA THR A 71 16.15 -1.64 -10.51
C THR A 71 16.75 -2.24 -11.78
N ASP A 72 17.82 -3.01 -11.63
CA ASP A 72 18.57 -3.62 -12.76
C ASP A 72 17.66 -4.52 -13.63
N ASP A 73 16.62 -5.10 -13.04
CA ASP A 73 15.46 -5.69 -13.71
C ASP A 73 14.41 -4.61 -14.06
N ALA A 74 14.77 -3.71 -14.98
CA ALA A 74 14.01 -2.50 -15.33
C ALA A 74 12.54 -2.72 -15.76
N SER A 75 12.03 -3.95 -15.88
CA SER A 75 10.65 -4.25 -16.28
C SER A 75 9.60 -3.78 -15.26
N VAL A 76 9.92 -3.72 -13.96
CA VAL A 76 8.97 -3.33 -12.90
C VAL A 76 8.90 -1.83 -12.63
N GLY A 77 9.99 -1.09 -12.85
CA GLY A 77 10.04 0.36 -12.60
C GLY A 77 9.20 1.19 -13.58
N TYR A 78 9.01 0.72 -14.81
CA TYR A 78 8.24 1.42 -15.85
C TYR A 78 6.70 1.37 -15.68
N VAL A 79 6.18 0.53 -14.77
CA VAL A 79 4.72 0.25 -14.64
C VAL A 79 4.09 0.97 -13.44
N MET A 80 4.74 1.99 -12.89
CA MET A 80 4.16 2.80 -11.82
C MET A 80 3.18 3.83 -12.42
N ARG A 81 1.97 3.36 -12.79
CA ARG A 81 0.83 4.18 -13.25
C ARG A 81 -0.19 4.40 -12.14
#